data_AF-A0A957STG6-F1
#
_entry.id   AF-A0A957STG6-F1
#
_cell.length_a   1.000
_cell.length_b   1.000
_cell.length_c   1.000
_cell.angle_alpha   90.00
_cell.angle_beta   90.00
_cell.angle_gamma   90.00
#
_symmetry.space_group_name_H-M   'P 1'
#
loop_
_entity.id
_entity.type
_entity.pdbx_description
1 polymer ?
#
loop_
_entity_poly.entity_id
_entity_poly.type
_entity_poly.pdbx_seq_one_letter_code
_entity_poly.pdbx_strand_id
1 'polypeptide(L)'
;MAFSWPWRTRHTKTSDILWLDLGDLGDLVNPSGPHEQWQDHGLGLLRTILQQNGIETDLASTRAVTSWEQLANQMQGYKMMIMNVRSYTFPVARKAAQIFKQINPDSIILTGGMHATVAPNEMEAVAEFDK
;
A
#
# COMPACT_ATOMS: atom_id res chain seq x y z
N MET A 1 -0.91 37.89 -7.64
CA MET A 1 -0.02 37.10 -6.78
C MET A 1 -0.64 35.72 -6.64
N ALA A 2 -0.04 34.70 -7.25
CA ALA A 2 -0.52 33.33 -7.14
C ALA A 2 -0.03 32.75 -5.80
N PHE A 3 -0.98 32.33 -4.95
CA PHE A 3 -0.67 31.56 -3.75
C PHE A 3 -0.18 30.16 -4.18
N SER A 4 1.13 29.93 -4.14
CA SER A 4 1.68 28.58 -4.25
C SER A 4 1.57 27.90 -2.88
N TRP A 5 0.59 27.01 -2.75
CA TRP A 5 0.39 26.15 -1.58
C TRP A 5 1.59 25.18 -1.41
N PRO A 6 2.23 25.04 -0.23
CA PRO A 6 3.58 24.50 -0.12
C PRO A 6 3.70 22.96 -0.10
N TRP A 7 2.68 22.19 -0.50
CA TRP A 7 2.65 20.73 -0.29
C TRP A 7 2.53 19.88 -1.55
N ARG A 8 3.19 20.28 -2.65
CA ARG A 8 3.53 19.34 -3.74
C ARG A 8 5.02 19.03 -3.71
N THR A 9 5.54 18.60 -2.57
CA THR A 9 6.78 17.83 -2.59
C THR A 9 6.44 16.50 -3.25
N ARG A 10 6.87 16.32 -4.50
CA ARG A 10 6.87 15.02 -5.17
C ARG A 10 7.56 14.07 -4.18
N HIS A 11 6.86 13.02 -3.74
CA HIS A 11 7.42 12.06 -2.78
C HIS A 11 8.78 11.59 -3.34
N THR A 12 9.87 11.98 -2.69
CA THR A 12 11.20 11.57 -3.12
C THR A 12 11.36 10.14 -2.65
N LYS A 13 11.38 9.20 -3.59
CA LYS A 13 11.62 7.78 -3.29
C LYS A 13 12.89 7.64 -2.47
N THR A 14 12.79 7.03 -1.28
CA THR A 14 13.91 6.80 -0.36
C THR A 14 14.30 5.32 -0.30
N SER A 15 13.41 4.42 -0.72
CA SER A 15 13.64 2.97 -0.73
C SER A 15 13.14 2.32 -2.01
N ASP A 16 13.70 1.16 -2.37
CA ASP A 16 13.15 0.30 -3.42
C ASP A 16 11.90 -0.48 -2.99
N ILE A 17 11.56 -0.43 -1.69
CA ILE A 17 10.44 -1.12 -1.07
C ILE A 17 9.33 -0.11 -0.74
N LEU A 18 8.14 -0.37 -1.28
CA LEU A 18 6.92 0.36 -0.94
C LEU A 18 6.08 -0.48 0.04
N TRP A 19 5.65 0.10 1.15
CA TRP A 19 4.58 -0.47 1.96
C TRP A 19 3.26 0.22 1.61
N LEU A 20 2.26 -0.55 1.20
CA LEU A 20 0.94 -0.02 0.87
C LEU A 20 -0.04 -0.23 2.03
N ASP A 21 -0.50 0.88 2.61
CA ASP A 21 -1.64 0.91 3.53
C ASP A 21 -2.95 0.74 2.75
N LEU A 22 -3.83 -0.12 3.25
CA LEU A 22 -5.03 -0.58 2.55
C LEU A 22 -6.31 -0.13 3.25
N GLY A 23 -7.24 0.39 2.45
CA GLY A 23 -8.62 0.75 2.80
C GLY A 23 -9.35 1.28 1.55
N ASP A 24 -10.56 1.80 1.74
CA ASP A 24 -11.34 2.29 0.60
C ASP A 24 -10.72 3.58 0.05
N LEU A 25 -10.84 3.78 -1.27
CA LEU A 25 -10.29 4.98 -1.92
C LEU A 25 -10.94 6.23 -1.33
N GLY A 26 -10.10 7.13 -0.83
CA GLY A 26 -10.52 8.43 -0.34
C GLY A 26 -10.99 8.45 1.11
N ASP A 27 -10.86 7.36 1.88
CA ASP A 27 -11.20 7.33 3.32
C ASP A 27 -10.53 8.47 4.11
N LEU A 28 -9.28 8.81 3.77
CA LEU A 28 -8.54 9.91 4.42
C LEU A 28 -8.69 11.26 3.70
N VAL A 29 -9.37 11.29 2.55
CA VAL A 29 -9.62 12.51 1.77
C VAL A 29 -11.01 13.07 2.08
N ASN A 30 -12.02 12.20 2.11
CA ASN A 30 -13.42 12.52 2.37
C ASN A 30 -13.94 11.63 3.52
N PRO A 31 -13.46 11.85 4.76
CA PRO A 31 -13.83 11.03 5.90
C PRO A 31 -15.34 11.11 6.15
N SER A 32 -16.00 9.95 6.29
CA SER A 32 -17.45 9.87 6.39
C SER A 32 -17.96 8.69 7.24
N GLY A 33 -17.09 8.04 8.02
CA GLY A 33 -17.45 6.79 8.71
C GLY A 33 -16.50 6.37 9.86
N PRO A 34 -16.41 5.06 10.13
CA PRO A 34 -15.44 4.53 11.09
C PRO A 34 -14.09 4.15 10.47
N HIS A 35 -14.03 3.89 9.16
CA HIS A 35 -12.86 3.32 8.50
C HIS A 35 -11.66 4.29 8.46
N GLU A 36 -11.86 5.60 8.39
CA GLU A 36 -10.80 6.62 8.48
C GLU A 36 -10.10 6.62 9.84
N GLN A 37 -10.80 6.16 10.89
CA GLN A 37 -10.26 6.10 12.26
C GLN A 37 -9.43 4.84 12.48
N TRP A 38 -9.57 3.84 11.62
CA TRP A 38 -8.86 2.58 11.75
C TRP A 38 -7.40 2.77 11.35
N GLN A 39 -6.52 2.24 12.19
CA GLN A 39 -5.08 2.29 12.00
C GLN A 39 -4.57 0.89 11.72
N ASP A 40 -3.63 0.77 10.78
CA ASP A 40 -2.91 -0.48 10.60
C ASP A 40 -1.80 -0.60 11.64
N HIS A 41 -2.11 -1.20 12.78
CA HIS A 41 -1.12 -1.42 13.85
C HIS A 41 0.02 -2.35 13.43
N GLY A 42 -0.26 -3.33 12.55
CA GLY A 42 0.75 -4.24 12.04
C GLY A 42 1.79 -3.50 11.18
N LEU A 43 1.33 -2.57 10.36
CA LEU A 43 2.18 -1.71 9.53
C LEU A 43 3.08 -0.87 10.41
N GLY A 44 2.50 -0.17 11.39
CA GLY A 44 3.27 0.68 12.31
C GLY A 44 4.35 -0.12 13.06
N LEU A 45 3.96 -1.24 13.67
CA LEU A 45 4.89 -2.09 14.43
C LEU A 45 6.00 -2.67 13.54
N LEU A 46 5.63 -3.34 12.44
CA LEU A 46 6.60 -4.03 11.60
C LEU A 46 7.51 -3.04 10.86
N ARG A 47 6.98 -1.90 10.40
CA ARG A 47 7.81 -0.87 9.76
C ARG A 47 8.82 -0.28 10.74
N THR A 48 8.46 -0.06 12.01
CA THR A 48 9.42 0.35 13.04
C THR A 48 10.50 -0.70 13.26
N ILE A 49 10.14 -1.99 13.31
CA ILE A 49 11.11 -3.08 13.45
C ILE A 49 12.06 -3.14 12.23
N LEU A 50 11.54 -3.04 11.01
CA LEU A 50 12.36 -3.00 9.78
C LEU A 50 13.33 -1.83 9.81
N GLN A 51 12.84 -0.63 10.14
CA GLN A 51 13.66 0.58 10.22
C GLN A 51 14.79 0.44 11.26
N GLN A 52 14.49 -0.12 12.43
CA GLN A 52 15.51 -0.41 13.46
C GLN A 52 16.58 -1.40 13.01
N ASN A 53 16.30 -2.20 11.98
CA ASN A 53 17.24 -3.12 11.35
C ASN A 53 17.83 -2.60 10.03
N GLY A 54 17.69 -1.30 9.74
CA GLY A 54 18.24 -0.65 8.56
C GLY A 54 17.51 -0.96 7.24
N ILE A 55 16.30 -1.50 7.32
CA ILE A 55 15.45 -1.75 6.15
C ILE A 55 14.44 -0.62 6.04
N GLU A 56 14.73 0.34 5.16
CA GLU A 56 13.86 1.47 4.89
C GLU A 56 12.70 1.09 3.95
N THR A 57 11.54 1.69 4.16
CA THR A 57 10.36 1.53 3.30
C THR A 57 9.69 2.87 3.07
N ASP A 58 9.32 3.15 1.83
CA ASP A 58 8.41 4.25 1.52
C ASP A 58 6.97 3.83 1.82
N LEU A 59 6.07 4.81 2.01
CA LEU A 59 4.67 4.56 2.34
C LEU A 59 3.75 5.18 1.30
N ALA A 60 2.77 4.40 0.83
CA ALA A 60 1.60 4.90 0.13
C ALA A 60 0.34 4.38 0.82
N SER A 61 -0.81 4.99 0.53
CA SER A 61 -2.09 4.54 1.09
C SER A 61 -3.18 4.66 0.03
N THR A 62 -3.95 3.58 -0.16
CA THR A 62 -5.17 3.64 -1.00
C THR A 62 -6.18 4.61 -0.42
N ARG A 63 -6.18 4.80 0.90
CA ARG A 63 -7.09 5.68 1.63
C ARG A 63 -6.80 7.16 1.38
N ALA A 64 -5.57 7.49 1.00
CA ALA A 64 -5.11 8.85 0.73
C ALA A 64 -5.28 9.28 -0.74
N VAL A 65 -5.85 8.43 -1.60
CA VAL A 65 -6.10 8.73 -3.02
C VAL A 65 -7.56 8.46 -3.38
N THR A 66 -8.10 9.19 -4.35
CA THR A 66 -9.51 9.03 -4.77
C THR A 66 -9.67 8.26 -6.08
N SER A 67 -8.56 7.84 -6.70
CA SER A 67 -8.59 7.01 -7.91
C SER A 67 -7.39 6.06 -7.98
N TRP A 68 -7.59 4.94 -8.68
CA TRP A 68 -6.52 3.99 -8.97
C TRP A 68 -5.38 4.57 -9.79
N GLU A 69 -5.66 5.55 -10.66
CA GLU A 69 -4.64 6.24 -11.44
C GLU A 69 -3.71 7.07 -10.55
N GLN A 70 -4.26 7.75 -9.54
CA GLN A 70 -3.45 8.47 -8.55
C GLN A 70 -2.56 7.51 -7.78
N LEU A 71 -3.07 6.34 -7.38
CA LEU A 71 -2.25 5.30 -6.74
C LEU A 71 -1.14 4.81 -7.68
N ALA A 72 -1.47 4.49 -8.93
CA ALA A 72 -0.52 3.99 -9.92
C ALA A 72 0.68 4.94 -10.09
N ASN A 73 0.44 6.25 -10.15
CA ASN A 73 1.49 7.25 -10.24
C ASN A 73 2.43 7.26 -9.02
N GLN A 74 1.93 6.92 -7.83
CA GLN A 74 2.74 6.82 -6.61
C GLN A 74 3.55 5.53 -6.53
N MET A 75 3.17 4.49 -7.27
CA MET A 75 3.77 3.14 -7.19
C MET A 75 4.84 2.86 -8.26
N GLN A 76 5.09 3.79 -9.19
CA GLN A 76 6.04 3.58 -10.28
C GLN A 76 7.49 3.47 -9.79
N GLY A 77 8.20 2.47 -10.30
CA GLY A 77 9.65 2.30 -10.11
C GLY A 77 10.07 1.64 -8.80
N TYR A 78 9.14 1.17 -7.96
CA TYR A 78 9.46 0.33 -6.81
C TYR A 78 9.73 -1.12 -7.26
N LYS A 79 10.66 -1.79 -6.57
CA LYS A 79 11.02 -3.19 -6.85
C LYS A 79 10.24 -4.16 -5.99
N MET A 80 9.73 -3.71 -4.85
CA MET A 80 8.95 -4.52 -3.93
C MET A 80 7.75 -3.75 -3.39
N MET A 81 6.61 -4.42 -3.25
CA MET A 81 5.46 -3.92 -2.50
C MET A 81 5.13 -4.86 -1.34
N ILE A 82 4.90 -4.30 -0.15
CA ILE A 82 4.46 -5.02 1.04
C ILE A 82 3.03 -4.60 1.39
N MET A 83 2.17 -5.56 1.74
CA MET A 83 0.79 -5.30 2.15
C MET A 83 0.37 -6.13 3.36
N ASN A 84 -0.29 -5.47 4.33
CA ASN A 84 -1.01 -6.15 5.41
C ASN A 84 -2.47 -6.35 5.00
N VAL A 85 -2.81 -7.57 4.59
CA VAL A 85 -4.12 -7.88 4.04
C VAL A 85 -5.08 -8.31 5.14
N ARG A 86 -6.20 -7.58 5.25
CA ARG A 86 -7.36 -7.92 6.07
C ARG A 86 -8.49 -8.41 5.18
N SER A 87 -9.43 -9.18 5.72
CA SER A 87 -10.46 -9.81 4.88
C SER A 87 -11.31 -8.79 4.12
N TYR A 88 -11.61 -7.65 4.72
CA TYR A 88 -12.33 -6.56 4.05
C TYR A 88 -11.45 -5.79 3.05
N THR A 89 -10.11 -5.81 3.20
CA THR A 89 -9.19 -5.16 2.26
C THR A 89 -8.68 -6.09 1.16
N PHE A 90 -9.03 -7.38 1.19
CA PHE A 90 -8.57 -8.36 0.19
C PHE A 90 -8.90 -7.94 -1.26
N PRO A 91 -10.11 -7.45 -1.60
CA PRO A 91 -10.39 -6.96 -2.95
C PRO A 91 -9.51 -5.77 -3.36
N VAL A 92 -9.27 -4.84 -2.43
CA VAL A 92 -8.40 -3.67 -2.64
C VAL A 92 -6.94 -4.11 -2.85
N ALA A 93 -6.44 -5.05 -2.04
CA ALA A 93 -5.10 -5.60 -2.15
C ALA A 93 -4.86 -6.27 -3.52
N ARG A 94 -5.83 -7.09 -3.97
CA ARG A 94 -5.78 -7.72 -5.30
C ARG A 94 -5.72 -6.69 -6.41
N LYS A 95 -6.58 -5.66 -6.35
CA LYS A 95 -6.61 -4.61 -7.36
C LYS A 95 -5.31 -3.80 -7.38
N ALA A 96 -4.76 -3.47 -6.22
CA ALA A 96 -3.48 -2.79 -6.10
C ALA A 96 -2.33 -3.62 -6.67
N ALA A 97 -2.28 -4.93 -6.38
CA ALA A 97 -1.26 -5.84 -6.91
C ALA A 97 -1.30 -5.97 -8.44
N GLN A 98 -2.50 -6.07 -9.02
CA GLN A 98 -2.68 -6.05 -10.48
C GLN A 98 -2.06 -4.79 -11.11
N ILE A 99 -2.38 -3.62 -10.56
CA ILE A 99 -1.83 -2.35 -11.05
C ILE A 99 -0.32 -2.32 -10.86
N PHE A 100 0.17 -2.77 -9.69
CA PHE A 100 1.59 -2.77 -9.37
C PHE A 100 2.41 -3.64 -10.33
N LYS A 101 1.96 -4.87 -10.63
CA LYS A 101 2.61 -5.75 -11.62
C LYS A 101 2.51 -5.18 -13.04
N GLN A 102 1.41 -4.51 -13.39
CA GLN A 102 1.27 -3.87 -14.71
C GLN A 102 2.30 -2.76 -14.95
N ILE A 103 2.57 -1.93 -13.93
CA ILE A 103 3.50 -0.80 -14.05
C ILE A 103 4.95 -1.17 -13.65
N ASN A 104 5.15 -2.24 -12.87
CA ASN A 104 6.44 -2.78 -12.45
C ASN A 104 6.50 -4.31 -12.69
N PRO A 105 6.71 -4.79 -13.93
CA PRO A 105 6.56 -6.21 -14.29
C PRO A 105 7.44 -7.19 -13.52
N ASP A 106 8.69 -6.81 -13.22
CA ASP A 106 9.68 -7.66 -12.54
C ASP A 106 9.71 -7.48 -11.01
N SER A 107 8.71 -6.80 -10.46
CA SER A 107 8.65 -6.49 -9.04
C SER A 107 8.17 -7.68 -8.19
N ILE A 108 8.43 -7.62 -6.88
CA ILE A 108 7.98 -8.61 -5.90
C ILE A 108 6.84 -8.02 -5.06
N ILE A 109 5.80 -8.79 -4.78
CA ILE A 109 4.71 -8.43 -3.89
C ILE A 109 4.67 -9.42 -2.72
N LEU A 110 4.96 -8.92 -1.52
CA LEU A 110 4.87 -9.67 -0.28
C LEU A 110 3.57 -9.31 0.45
N THR A 111 2.75 -10.32 0.76
CA THR A 111 1.51 -10.13 1.53
C THR A 111 1.57 -10.85 2.88
N GLY A 112 1.10 -10.18 3.93
CA GLY A 112 0.88 -10.76 5.25
C GLY A 112 -0.45 -10.30 5.84
N GLY A 113 -0.58 -10.36 7.17
CA GLY A 113 -1.78 -9.90 7.87
C GLY A 113 -2.83 -10.99 8.09
N MET A 114 -3.96 -10.61 8.72
CA MET A 114 -4.93 -11.59 9.23
C MET A 114 -5.50 -12.49 8.13
N HIS A 115 -5.80 -11.93 6.95
CA HIS A 115 -6.41 -12.70 5.87
C HIS A 115 -5.42 -13.70 5.29
N ALA A 116 -4.16 -13.29 5.14
CA ALA A 116 -3.09 -14.17 4.70
C ALA A 116 -2.87 -15.36 5.63
N THR A 117 -3.04 -15.15 6.95
CA THR A 117 -2.92 -16.22 7.94
C THR A 117 -4.13 -17.16 7.96
N VAL A 118 -5.35 -16.65 7.85
CA VAL A 118 -6.57 -17.47 8.03
C VAL A 118 -7.10 -18.09 6.73
N ALA A 119 -6.73 -17.53 5.58
CA ALA A 119 -7.18 -17.97 4.26
C ALA A 119 -6.01 -18.09 3.25
N PRO A 120 -4.96 -18.87 3.57
CA PRO A 120 -3.78 -18.98 2.70
C PRO A 120 -4.11 -19.46 1.28
N ASN A 121 -5.10 -20.34 1.12
CA ASN A 121 -5.56 -20.82 -0.19
C ASN A 121 -6.10 -19.69 -1.08
N GLU A 122 -6.75 -18.68 -0.49
CA GLU A 122 -7.22 -17.50 -1.25
C GLU A 122 -6.05 -16.62 -1.69
N MET A 123 -5.01 -16.51 -0.87
CA MET A 123 -3.79 -15.79 -1.21
C MET A 123 -3.02 -16.48 -2.33
N GLU A 124 -2.79 -17.79 -2.23
CA GLU A 124 -2.06 -18.58 -3.23
C GLU A 124 -2.75 -18.62 -4.60
N ALA A 125 -4.06 -18.40 -4.63
CA ALA A 125 -4.83 -18.32 -5.87
C ALA A 125 -4.66 -16.98 -6.61
N VAL A 126 -4.05 -15.97 -6.00
CA VAL A 126 -3.80 -14.66 -6.62
C VAL A 126 -2.42 -14.68 -7.28
N ALA A 127 -2.40 -14.76 -8.61
CA ALA A 127 -1.17 -14.87 -9.40
C ALA A 127 -0.22 -13.68 -9.23
N GLU A 128 -0.74 -12.52 -8.84
CA GLU A 128 0.05 -11.31 -8.62
C GLU A 128 0.80 -11.29 -7.28
N PHE A 129 0.41 -12.09 -6.29
CA PHE A 129 1.12 -12.20 -5.02
C PHE A 129 2.27 -13.22 -5.16
N ASP A 130 3.47 -12.82 -4.77
CA ASP A 130 4.65 -13.69 -4.89
C ASP A 130 4.81 -14.59 -3.66
N LYS A 131 5.38 -15.78 -3.89
CA LYS A 131 5.59 -16.83 -2.88
C LYS A 131 6.86 -16.63 -2.06
#